data_AF-A0A6J4BWK1-F1
#
_entry.id   AF-A0A6J4BWK1-F1
#
_cell.length_a   1.000
_cell.length_b   1.000
_cell.length_c   1.000
_cell.angle_alpha   90.00
_cell.angle_beta   90.00
_cell.angle_gamma   90.00
#
_symmetry.space_group_name_H-M   'P 1'
#
loop_
_entity.id
_entity.type
_entity.pdbx_description
1 polymer ?
#
loop_
_entity_poly.entity_id
_entity_poly.type
_entity_poly.pdbx_seq_one_letter_code
_entity_poly.pdbx_strand_id
1 'polypeptide(L)'
;MTMEATARDTRQPATADIAVPSAVTSAVLTPTQIRVLRGVHSGLLNKQIAFDLGIAEATVKVHMTALMRKLNVRNRTQAAIVAQTLAI
;
A
#
# COMPACT_ATOMS: atom_id res chain seq x y z
N MET A 1 9.03 -41.71 11.46
CA MET A 1 8.16 -41.22 10.37
C MET A 1 7.65 -39.85 10.79
N THR A 2 8.32 -38.81 10.33
CA THR A 2 8.10 -37.41 10.69
C THR A 2 7.14 -36.80 9.67
N MET A 3 6.05 -36.14 10.09
CA MET A 3 5.15 -35.21 9.35
C MET A 3 3.79 -35.25 10.07
N GLU A 4 3.06 -34.18 10.38
CA GLU A 4 3.01 -32.82 9.86
C GLU A 4 2.50 -31.89 10.96
N ALA A 5 3.25 -30.82 11.24
CA ALA A 5 2.73 -29.67 11.97
C ALA A 5 2.07 -28.73 10.96
N THR A 6 0.75 -28.88 10.74
CA THR A 6 -0.04 -27.86 10.03
C THR A 6 -0.26 -26.69 10.98
N ALA A 7 0.48 -25.62 10.67
CA ALA A 7 0.45 -24.35 11.38
C ALA A 7 -0.93 -23.69 11.31
N ARG A 8 -1.42 -23.37 12.51
CA ARG A 8 -2.18 -22.19 12.94
C ARG A 8 -2.48 -21.13 11.86
N ASP A 9 -3.73 -20.65 11.91
CA ASP A 9 -4.13 -19.23 11.91
C ASP A 9 -3.72 -18.39 10.66
N THR A 10 -4.62 -17.79 9.87
CA THR A 10 -5.54 -16.72 10.26
C THR A 10 -6.60 -16.56 9.15
N ARG A 11 -7.88 -16.75 9.44
CA ARG A 11 -8.94 -16.09 8.67
C ARG A 11 -8.92 -14.63 9.09
N GLN A 12 -8.39 -13.73 8.26
CA GLN A 12 -8.47 -12.30 8.54
C GLN A 12 -9.58 -11.66 7.69
N PRO A 13 -10.71 -11.23 8.28
CA PRO A 13 -11.65 -10.35 7.60
C PRO A 13 -11.06 -8.94 7.66
N ALA A 14 -10.30 -8.55 6.64
CA ALA A 14 -9.45 -7.35 6.66
C ALA A 14 -10.11 -6.07 6.08
N THR A 15 -11.43 -5.90 6.21
CA THR A 15 -12.15 -4.74 5.65
C THR A 15 -12.90 -3.87 6.67
N ALA A 16 -12.89 -4.19 7.98
CA ALA A 16 -13.81 -3.55 8.92
C ALA A 16 -13.25 -2.39 9.76
N ASP A 17 -11.96 -2.04 9.70
CA ASP A 17 -11.36 -1.06 10.63
C ASP A 17 -10.45 -0.02 9.96
N ILE A 18 -10.58 0.22 8.65
CA ILE A 18 -9.83 1.31 8.02
C ILE A 18 -10.62 2.61 8.19
N ALA A 19 -10.64 3.14 9.41
CA ALA A 19 -11.06 4.50 9.68
C ALA A 19 -9.99 5.46 9.14
N VAL A 20 -10.03 5.77 7.84
CA VAL A 20 -9.17 6.82 7.26
C VAL A 20 -9.88 8.16 7.48
N PRO A 21 -9.37 9.08 8.32
CA PRO A 21 -9.91 10.43 8.39
C PRO A 21 -9.64 11.13 7.05
N SER A 22 -10.67 11.18 6.20
CA SER A 22 -10.62 11.54 4.77
C SER A 22 -10.15 12.96 4.46
N ALA A 23 -10.01 13.84 5.46
CA ALA A 23 -9.66 15.25 5.26
C ALA A 23 -8.19 15.59 5.55
N VAL A 24 -7.44 14.72 6.27
CA VAL A 24 -6.07 15.06 6.74
C VAL A 24 -4.97 14.34 5.98
N THR A 25 -5.25 13.28 5.23
CA THR A 25 -4.21 12.41 4.66
C THR A 25 -3.61 12.94 3.35
N SER A 26 -4.39 13.63 2.52
CA SER A 26 -3.93 14.25 1.28
C SER A 26 -2.89 15.36 1.53
N ALA A 27 -2.95 16.03 2.68
CA ALA A 27 -1.98 17.03 3.10
C ALA A 27 -0.65 16.44 3.63
N VAL A 28 -0.56 15.13 3.88
CA VAL A 28 0.59 14.48 4.55
C VAL A 28 1.51 13.73 3.57
N LEU A 29 1.04 13.42 2.36
CA LEU A 29 1.80 12.68 1.35
C LEU A 29 2.56 13.63 0.42
N THR A 30 3.81 13.27 0.08
CA THR A 30 4.57 14.01 -0.92
C THR A 30 4.04 13.75 -2.33
N PRO A 31 4.29 14.64 -3.32
CA PRO A 31 3.83 14.43 -4.70
C PRO A 31 4.26 13.08 -5.28
N THR A 32 5.49 12.64 -4.99
CA THR A 32 5.99 11.33 -5.42
C THR A 32 5.23 10.18 -4.75
N GLN A 33 4.91 10.31 -3.46
CA GLN A 33 4.11 9.30 -2.74
C GLN A 33 2.69 9.18 -3.32
N ILE A 34 2.07 10.30 -3.70
CA ILE A 34 0.76 10.31 -4.38
C ILE A 34 0.86 9.60 -5.72
N ARG A 35 1.89 9.88 -6.54
CA ARG A 35 2.08 9.20 -7.82
C ARG A 35 2.30 7.70 -7.66
N VAL A 36 3.09 7.28 -6.66
CA VAL A 36 3.26 5.86 -6.31
C VAL A 36 1.93 5.25 -5.89
N LEU A 37 1.18 5.92 -5.01
CA LEU A 37 -0.12 5.45 -4.52
C LEU A 37 -1.13 5.25 -5.64
N ARG A 38 -1.18 6.18 -6.60
CA ARG A 38 -2.02 6.08 -7.79
C ARG A 38 -1.64 4.88 -8.65
N GLY A 39 -0.34 4.65 -8.86
CA GLY A 39 0.13 3.44 -9.55
C GLY A 39 -0.27 2.17 -8.83
N VAL A 40 -0.23 2.16 -7.49
CA VAL A 40 -0.72 1.04 -6.68
C VAL A 40 -2.23 0.83 -6.84
N HIS A 41 -3.01 1.92 -6.81
CA HIS A 41 -4.46 1.90 -7.02
C HIS A 41 -4.82 1.33 -8.40
N SER A 42 -4.06 1.69 -9.43
CA SER A 42 -4.20 1.17 -10.80
C SER A 42 -3.68 -0.27 -10.97
N GLY A 43 -3.21 -0.93 -9.90
CA GLY A 43 -2.71 -2.31 -9.97
C GLY A 43 -1.32 -2.46 -10.61
N LEU A 44 -0.58 -1.36 -10.84
CA LEU A 44 0.72 -1.39 -11.49
C LEU A 44 1.81 -2.02 -10.60
N LEU A 45 2.67 -2.84 -11.18
CA LEU A 45 3.82 -3.41 -10.49
C LEU A 45 4.83 -2.32 -10.11
N ASN A 46 5.63 -2.54 -9.05
CA ASN A 46 6.67 -1.58 -8.65
C ASN A 46 7.63 -1.24 -9.79
N LYS A 47 7.92 -2.21 -10.68
CA LYS A 47 8.76 -2.00 -11.87
C LYS A 47 8.10 -1.07 -12.90
N GLN A 48 6.79 -1.18 -13.08
CA GLN A 48 6.02 -0.29 -13.97
C GLN A 48 5.92 1.11 -13.38
N ILE A 49 5.62 1.22 -12.08
CA ILE A 49 5.63 2.51 -11.37
C ILE A 49 7.02 3.16 -11.46
N ALA A 50 8.08 2.39 -11.24
CA ALA A 50 9.46 2.88 -11.35
C ALA A 50 9.75 3.45 -12.74
N PHE A 51 9.33 2.73 -13.79
CA PHE A 51 9.44 3.17 -15.19
C PHE A 51 8.67 4.48 -15.44
N ASP A 52 7.40 4.55 -15.03
CA ASP A 52 6.55 5.74 -15.22
C ASP A 52 7.04 6.97 -14.44
N LEU A 53 7.70 6.75 -13.31
CA LEU A 53 8.26 7.81 -12.48
C LEU A 53 9.70 8.18 -12.86
N GLY A 54 10.37 7.39 -13.70
CA GLY A 54 11.79 7.56 -14.04
C GLY A 54 12.74 7.33 -12.86
N ILE A 55 12.38 6.45 -11.92
CA ILE A 55 13.17 6.15 -10.71
C ILE A 55 13.47 4.64 -10.61
N ALA A 56 14.34 4.25 -9.67
CA ALA A 56 14.62 2.84 -9.44
C ALA A 56 13.46 2.13 -8.70
N GLU A 57 13.27 0.84 -8.97
CA GLU A 57 12.27 0.02 -8.27
C GLU A 57 12.51 -0.03 -6.74
N ALA A 58 13.77 -0.04 -6.31
CA ALA A 58 14.14 0.06 -4.91
C ALA A 58 13.63 1.36 -4.26
N THR A 59 13.66 2.48 -5.00
CA THR A 59 13.12 3.76 -4.56
C THR A 59 11.60 3.73 -4.41
N VAL A 60 10.89 3.06 -5.33
CA VAL A 60 9.44 2.81 -5.20
C VAL A 60 9.13 2.03 -3.92
N LYS A 61 9.93 0.99 -3.59
CA LYS A 61 9.77 0.22 -2.34
C LYS A 61 9.95 1.09 -1.10
N VAL A 62 10.94 1.98 -1.09
CA VAL A 62 11.15 2.94 0.01
C VAL A 62 9.94 3.87 0.16
N HIS A 63 9.44 4.43 -0.95
CA HIS A 63 8.22 5.26 -0.93
C HIS A 63 7.01 4.48 -0.43
N MET A 64 6.85 3.22 -0.84
CA MET A 64 5.76 2.34 -0.41
C MET A 64 5.82 2.11 1.11
N THR A 65 6.98 1.80 1.67
CA THR A 65 7.14 1.62 3.13
C THR A 65 6.81 2.89 3.90
N ALA A 66 7.31 4.04 3.45
CA ALA A 66 7.01 5.32 4.09
C ALA A 66 5.52 5.68 3.99
N LEU A 67 4.90 5.39 2.84
CA LEU A 67 3.49 5.61 2.59
C LEU A 67 2.62 4.71 3.48
N MET A 68 2.94 3.41 3.58
CA MET A 68 2.20 2.49 4.43
C MET A 68 2.24 2.92 5.91
N ARG A 69 3.39 3.42 6.38
CA ARG A 69 3.53 4.00 7.74
C ARG A 69 2.67 5.25 7.92
N LYS A 70 2.63 6.15 6.93
CA LYS A 70 1.83 7.39 6.98
C LYS A 70 0.32 7.11 6.91
N LEU A 71 -0.08 6.10 6.14
CA LEU A 71 -1.47 5.67 6.01
C LEU A 71 -1.92 4.72 7.11
N ASN A 72 -1.01 4.30 8.00
CA ASN A 72 -1.24 3.30 9.03
C ASN A 72 -1.80 1.97 8.49
N VAL A 73 -1.32 1.54 7.31
CA VAL A 73 -1.70 0.27 6.68
C VAL A 73 -0.56 -0.73 6.71
N ARG A 74 -0.90 -2.02 6.69
CA ARG A 74 0.07 -3.11 6.87
C ARG A 74 0.50 -3.76 5.55
N ASN A 75 -0.30 -3.61 4.50
CA ASN A 75 0.00 -4.23 3.22
C ASN A 75 -0.44 -3.38 2.02
N ARG A 76 0.05 -3.77 0.85
CA ARG A 76 -0.24 -3.11 -0.42
C ARG A 76 -1.73 -3.07 -0.76
N THR A 77 -2.45 -4.14 -0.48
CA THR A 77 -3.90 -4.22 -0.75
C THR A 77 -4.67 -3.19 0.05
N GLN A 78 -4.35 -3.05 1.35
CA GLN A 78 -4.91 -1.99 2.20
C GLN A 78 -4.55 -0.60 1.68
N ALA A 79 -3.31 -0.38 1.23
CA ALA A 79 -2.91 0.89 0.60
C ALA A 79 -3.73 1.19 -0.67
N ALA A 80 -4.00 0.19 -1.51
CA ALA A 80 -4.82 0.34 -2.72
C ALA A 80 -6.29 0.68 -2.39
N ILE A 81 -6.84 0.06 -1.34
CA ILE A 81 -8.19 0.37 -0.83
C ILE A 81 -8.24 1.80 -0.29
N VAL A 82 -7.24 2.21 0.50
CA VAL A 82 -7.16 3.58 1.00
C VAL A 82 -7.05 4.59 -0.13
N ALA A 83 -6.30 4.28 -1.19
CA ALA A 83 -6.22 5.12 -2.38
C ALA A 83 -7.59 5.32 -3.04
N GLN A 84 -8.40 4.26 -3.12
CA GLN A 84 -9.77 4.31 -3.63
C GLN A 84 -10.65 5.24 -2.79
N THR A 85 -10.54 5.17 -1.46
CA THR A 85 -11.28 6.05 -0.54
C THR A 85 -10.84 7.52 -0.67
N LEU A 86 -9.56 7.76 -0.97
CA LEU A 86 -9.01 9.11 -1.18
C LEU A 86 -9.38 9.71 -2.55
N ALA A 87 -10.09 8.98 -3.40
CA ALA A 87 -10.53 9.40 -4.74
C ALA A 87 -9.40 9.92 -5.65
N ILE A 88 -8.25 9.25 -5.62
CA ILE A 88 -7.02 9.55 -6.40
C ILE A 88 -6.67 8.47 -7.42
#